data_AF-A0A417CP26-F1
#
_entry.id   AF-A0A417CP26-F1
#
_cell.length_a   1.000
_cell.length_b   1.000
_cell.length_c   1.000
_cell.angle_alpha   90.00
_cell.angle_beta   90.00
_cell.angle_gamma   90.00
#
_symmetry.space_group_name_H-M   'P 1'
#
loop_
_entity.id
_entity.type
_entity.pdbx_description
1 polymer ?
#
loop_
_entity_poly.entity_id
_entity_poly.type
_entity_poly.pdbx_seq_one_letter_code
_entity_poly.pdbx_strand_id
1 'polypeptide(L)' 'MKAREMFEALGYELDCDDDLLLIYKKNVIEIVFQKDYKKYHALWSGEPLSINVDLHKAIHQQCIELNWIEQ' A
#
# COMPACT_ATOMS: atom_id res chain seq x y z
N MET A 1 11.67 3.00 9.51
CA MET A 1 10.60 1.99 9.67
C MET A 1 10.25 1.51 8.27
N LYS A 2 10.10 0.20 8.08
CA LYS A 2 9.74 -0.34 6.77
C LYS A 2 8.25 -0.11 6.50
N ALA A 3 7.86 0.02 5.24
CA ALA A 3 6.48 0.25 4.84
C ALA A 3 5.54 -0.82 5.40
N ARG A 4 5.95 -2.09 5.33
CA ARG A 4 5.22 -3.22 5.93
C ARG A 4 4.91 -3.02 7.41
N GLU A 5 5.89 -2.60 8.21
CA GLU A 5 5.70 -2.35 9.65
C GLU A 5 4.70 -1.21 9.89
N MET A 6 4.69 -0.19 9.02
CA MET A 6 3.75 0.92 9.09
C MET A 6 2.32 0.48 8.76
N PHE A 7 2.14 -0.38 7.75
CA PHE A 7 0.83 -0.97 7.43
C PHE A 7 0.32 -1.86 8.56
N GLU A 8 1.18 -2.71 9.13
CA GLU A 8 0.86 -3.58 10.27
C GLU A 8 0.43 -2.75 11.50
N ALA A 9 1.11 -1.64 11.80
CA ALA A 9 0.73 -0.73 12.88
C ALA A 9 -0.65 -0.06 12.66
N LEU A 10 -1.07 0.10 11.40
CA LEU A 10 -2.40 0.58 11.02
C LEU A 10 -3.46 -0.54 10.99
N GLY A 11 -3.08 -1.79 11.26
CA GLY A 11 -3.95 -2.96 11.24
C GLY A 11 -4.21 -3.53 9.86
N TYR A 12 -3.31 -3.29 8.90
CA TYR A 12 -3.31 -3.97 7.61
C TYR A 12 -2.40 -5.20 7.67
N GLU A 13 -2.76 -6.21 6.90
CA GLU A 13 -1.98 -7.43 6.73
C GLU A 13 -1.49 -7.54 5.29
N LEU A 14 -0.35 -8.20 5.09
CA LEU A 14 0.15 -8.50 3.75
C LEU A 14 -0.66 -9.66 3.16
N ASP A 15 -1.37 -9.41 2.06
CA ASP A 15 -2.20 -10.40 1.37
C ASP A 15 -1.49 -11.02 0.16
N CYS A 16 -0.74 -10.22 -0.59
CA CYS A 16 0.01 -10.65 -1.76
C CYS A 16 1.32 -9.87 -1.88
N ASP A 17 2.41 -10.54 -2.26
CA ASP A 17 3.67 -9.94 -2.69
C ASP A 17 4.31 -10.85 -3.75
N ASP A 18 4.05 -10.54 -5.01
CA ASP A 18 4.63 -11.23 -6.17
C ASP A 18 5.32 -10.23 -7.11
N ASP A 19 5.81 -10.67 -8.27
CA ASP A 19 6.53 -9.81 -9.20
C ASP A 19 5.68 -8.65 -9.76
N LEU A 20 4.36 -8.81 -9.82
CA LEU A 20 3.42 -7.88 -10.46
C LEU A 20 2.70 -7.00 -9.43
N LEU A 21 2.34 -7.57 -8.29
CA LEU A 21 1.45 -6.99 -7.30
C LEU A 21 2.03 -7.05 -5.90
N LEU A 22 1.74 -6.01 -5.12
CA LEU A 22 1.87 -6.01 -3.67
C LEU A 22 0.56 -5.49 -3.08
N ILE A 23 -0.06 -6.25 -2.18
CA ILE A 23 -1.39 -5.96 -1.65
C ILE A 23 -1.39 -6.01 -0.13
N TYR A 24 -1.82 -4.92 0.49
CA TYR A 24 -2.15 -4.85 1.92
C TYR A 24 -3.66 -4.80 2.11
N LYS A 25 -4.20 -5.62 3.02
CA LYS A 25 -5.65 -5.68 3.29
C LYS A 25 -6.00 -5.39 4.74
N LYS A 26 -7.16 -4.76 4.93
CA LYS A 26 -7.79 -4.54 6.24
C LYS A 26 -9.30 -4.58 6.08
N ASN A 27 -9.95 -5.66 6.51
CA ASN A 27 -11.38 -5.90 6.28
C ASN A 27 -11.70 -5.82 4.77
N VAL A 28 -12.58 -4.91 4.37
CA VAL A 28 -12.96 -4.65 2.97
C VAL A 28 -12.10 -3.55 2.31
N ILE A 29 -10.99 -3.16 2.94
CA ILE A 29 -10.06 -2.16 2.40
C ILE A 29 -8.83 -2.86 1.83
N GLU A 30 -8.39 -2.43 0.65
CA GLU A 30 -7.22 -2.94 -0.04
C GLU A 30 -6.32 -1.79 -0.50
N ILE A 31 -5.01 -1.91 -0.28
CA ILE A 31 -3.99 -1.03 -0.86
C ILE A 31 -3.19 -1.88 -1.83
N VAL A 32 -3.34 -1.59 -3.12
CA VAL A 32 -2.80 -2.38 -4.22
C VAL A 32 -1.70 -1.59 -4.91
N PHE A 33 -0.50 -2.15 -4.99
CA PHE A 33 0.64 -1.62 -5.74
C PHE A 33 0.84 -2.48 -6.99
N GLN A 34 0.66 -1.88 -8.16
CA GLN A 34 0.93 -2.51 -9.46
C GLN A 34 2.36 -2.16 -9.90
N LYS A 35 3.27 -3.12 -9.74
CA LYS A 35 4.73 -2.94 -9.90
C LYS A 35 5.11 -2.56 -11.33
N ASP A 36 4.52 -3.23 -12.32
CA ASP A 36 4.78 -2.97 -13.74
C ASP A 36 4.41 -1.56 -14.20
N TYR A 37 3.33 -1.02 -13.63
CA TYR A 37 2.80 0.28 -14.04
C TYR A 37 3.26 1.42 -13.14
N LYS A 38 4.00 1.14 -12.05
CA LYS A 38 4.36 2.10 -11.00
C LYS A 38 3.15 2.89 -10.50
N LYS A 39 2.04 2.18 -10.24
CA LYS A 39 0.76 2.76 -9.79
C LYS A 39 0.32 2.09 -8.50
N TYR A 40 -0.41 2.86 -7.69
CA TYR A 40 -1.10 2.31 -6.52
C TYR A 40 -2.56 2.75 -6.48
N HIS A 41 -3.37 1.94 -5.81
CA HIS A 41 -4.79 2.18 -5.58
C HIS A 41 -5.12 1.91 -4.11
N ALA A 42 -5.95 2.77 -3.51
CA ALA A 42 -6.57 2.51 -2.22
C ALA A 42 -8.07 2.33 -2.45
N LEU A 43 -8.58 1.15 -2.11
CA LEU A 43 -9.95 0.73 -2.42
C LEU A 43 -10.70 0.35 -1.15
N TRP A 44 -11.98 0.68 -1.10
CA TRP A 44 -12.95 0.22 -0.11
C TRP A 44 -14.07 -0.50 -0.84
N SER A 45 -14.13 -1.84 -0.73
CA SER A 45 -15.09 -2.67 -1.46
C SER A 45 -15.09 -2.41 -2.99
N GLY A 46 -13.91 -2.14 -3.56
CA GLY A 46 -13.72 -1.83 -4.99
C GLY A 46 -13.91 -0.35 -5.37
N GLU A 47 -14.36 0.50 -4.45
CA GLU A 47 -14.54 1.94 -4.68
C GLU A 47 -13.34 2.75 -4.17
N PRO A 48 -13.06 3.95 -4.71
CA PRO A 48 -11.97 4.80 -4.22
C PRO A 48 -12.09 5.14 -2.73
N LEU A 49 -11.03 4.91 -1.97
CA LEU A 49 -10.95 5.22 -0.56
C LEU A 49 -10.26 6.58 -0.31
N SER A 50 -10.89 7.44 0.51
CA SER A 50 -10.19 8.57 1.12
C SER A 50 -9.23 8.07 2.20
N ILE A 51 -7.95 8.47 2.11
CA ILE A 51 -6.90 8.03 3.02
C ILE A 51 -6.50 9.15 3.99
N ASN A 52 -6.16 8.78 5.22
CA ASN A 52 -5.59 9.71 6.19
C ASN A 52 -4.07 9.88 6.00
N VAL A 53 -3.47 10.82 6.74
CA VAL A 53 -2.04 11.14 6.62
C VAL A 53 -1.13 9.96 7.01
N ASP A 54 -1.50 9.16 8.00
CA ASP A 54 -0.66 8.04 8.44
C ASP A 54 -0.62 6.92 7.41
N LEU A 55 -1.78 6.61 6.80
CA LEU A 55 -1.85 5.69 5.66
C LEU A 55 -1.10 6.24 4.45
N HIS A 56 -1.19 7.56 4.20
CA HIS A 56 -0.39 8.20 3.16
C HIS A 56 1.12 8.03 3.39
N LYS A 57 1.60 8.17 4.63
CA LYS A 57 3.02 7.93 4.96
C LYS A 57 3.44 6.49 4.69
N ALA A 58 2.61 5.51 5.06
CA ALA A 58 2.89 4.10 4.80
C ALA A 58 2.97 3.81 3.28
N ILE A 59 2.03 4.36 2.51
CA ILE A 59 2.04 4.28 1.04
C ILE A 59 3.29 4.94 0.45
N HIS A 60 3.64 6.14 0.93
CA HIS A 60 4.81 6.86 0.46
C HIS A 60 6.11 6.07 0.74
N GLN A 61 6.24 5.52 1.94
CA GLN A 61 7.37 4.67 2.30
C GLN A 61 7.43 3.42 1.42
N GLN A 62 6.29 2.82 1.06
CA GLN A 62 6.25 1.67 0.15
C GLN A 62 6.73 2.06 -1.26
N CYS A 63 6.33 3.24 -1.75
CA CYS A 63 6.80 3.77 -3.03
C CYS A 63 8.32 4.03 -3.04
N ILE A 64 8.89 4.48 -1.92
CA ILE A 64 10.35 4.60 -1.75
C ILE A 64 11.01 3.21 -1.83
N GLU A 65 10.49 2.22 -1.11
CA GLU A 65 11.05 0.86 -1.11
C GLU A 65 10.97 0.16 -2.48
N LEU A 66 9.94 0.50 -3.28
CA LEU A 66 9.79 0.05 -4.66
C LEU A 66 10.62 0.87 -5.66
N ASN A 67 11.41 1.86 -5.19
CA ASN A 67 12.18 2.80 -6.00
C ASN A 67 11.32 3.58 -7.03
N TRP A 68 10.11 3.95 -6.65
CA TRP A 68 9.23 4.80 -7.47
C TRP A 68 9.40 6.28 -7.17
N ILE A 69 9.85 6.61 -5.95
CA ILE A 69 10.08 7.97 -5.48
C ILE A 69 11.48 8.00 -4.86
N GLU A 70 12.21 9.08 -5.12
CA GLU A 70 13.53 9.31 -4.53
C GLU A 70 13.39 9.73 -3.05
N GLN A 71 14.43 9.43 -2.24
CA GLN A 71 14.47 9.75 -0.80
C GLN A 71 14.80 11.22 -0.54
#